data_AF-A0A482WP33-F1
#
_entry.id   AF-A0A482WP33-F1
#
_cell.length_a   1.000
_cell.length_b   1.000
_cell.length_c   1.000
_cell.angle_alpha   90.00
_cell.angle_beta   90.00
_cell.angle_gamma   90.00
#
_symmetry.space_group_name_H-M   'P 1'
#
loop_
_entity.id
_entity.type
_entity.pdbx_description
1 polymer ?
#
loop_
_entity_poly.entity_id
_entity_poly.type
_entity_poly.pdbx_seq_one_letter_code
_entity_poly.pdbx_strand_id
1 'polypeptide(L)'
;EEHTLNEVRTSIERYLSFCHIYSPKHSSPLGSLIYSTTVYLIFQTLYLVLKFWPQWNFNSRVSAIESLNFTFGVVFLASDLYFMPDKTEMLTQMIEAGYYLHKKYVKFVGMSLFDEKCRFIEKTELESVKSANSV
;
A
#
# COMPACT_ATOMS: atom_id res chain seq x y z
N GLU A 1 -3.00 -7.95 -22.23
CA GLU A 1 -3.09 -7.57 -20.80
C GLU A 1 -1.87 -8.05 -20.02
N GLU A 2 -1.50 -9.33 -20.10
CA GLU A 2 -0.28 -9.85 -19.44
C GLU A 2 1.01 -9.16 -19.93
N HIS A 3 1.10 -8.88 -21.23
CA HIS A 3 2.19 -8.12 -21.84
C HIS A 3 2.30 -6.68 -21.27
N THR A 4 1.16 -6.05 -20.99
CA THR A 4 1.07 -4.67 -20.51
C THR A 4 1.48 -4.56 -19.04
N LEU A 5 1.15 -5.57 -18.21
CA LEU A 5 1.58 -5.65 -16.82
C LEU A 5 3.09 -5.89 -16.69
N ASN A 6 3.67 -6.72 -17.56
CA ASN A 6 5.11 -6.95 -17.61
C ASN A 6 5.89 -5.70 -18.05
N GLU A 7 5.35 -4.89 -18.96
CA GLU A 7 5.94 -3.59 -19.32
C GLU A 7 5.93 -2.60 -18.15
N VAL A 8 4.81 -2.52 -17.42
CA VAL A 8 4.69 -1.66 -16.22
C VAL A 8 5.68 -2.12 -15.13
N ARG A 9 5.77 -3.43 -14.87
CA ARG A 9 6.75 -4.02 -13.95
C ARG A 9 8.17 -3.61 -14.34
N THR A 10 8.55 -3.83 -15.59
CA THR A 10 9.92 -3.57 -16.07
C THR A 10 10.27 -2.08 -15.97
N SER A 11 9.28 -1.19 -16.21
CA SER A 11 9.44 0.25 -15.98
C SER A 11 9.68 0.56 -14.50
N ILE A 12 8.86 0.01 -13.60
CA ILE A 12 8.99 0.21 -12.15
C ILE A 12 10.34 -0.30 -11.64
N GLU A 13 10.74 -1.51 -12.02
CA GLU A 13 12.05 -2.09 -11.66
C GLU A 13 13.21 -1.25 -12.20
N ARG A 14 13.10 -0.73 -13.43
CA ARG A 14 14.12 0.15 -14.02
C ARG A 14 14.23 1.48 -13.25
N TYR A 15 13.11 2.13 -12.91
CA TYR A 15 13.12 3.35 -12.11
C TYR A 15 13.69 3.12 -10.70
N LEU A 16 13.32 2.01 -10.05
CA LEU A 16 13.81 1.68 -8.72
C LEU A 16 15.30 1.28 -8.71
N SER A 17 15.77 0.61 -9.77
CA SER A 17 17.19 0.32 -9.97
C SER A 17 18.03 1.59 -10.16
N PHE A 18 17.48 2.58 -10.88
CA PHE A 18 18.15 3.86 -11.12
C PHE A 18 18.33 4.65 -9.82
N CYS A 19 17.33 4.62 -8.94
CA CYS A 19 17.39 5.27 -7.64
C CYS A 19 18.32 4.57 -6.62
N HIS A 20 19.00 3.46 -6.96
CA HIS A 20 19.73 2.61 -6.01
C HIS A 20 18.88 2.11 -4.81
N ILE A 21 17.56 2.29 -4.87
CA ILE A 21 16.60 1.80 -3.87
C ILE A 21 16.41 0.28 -4.04
N TYR A 22 16.64 -0.22 -5.25
CA TYR A 22 16.53 -1.64 -5.57
C TYR A 22 17.86 -2.39 -5.31
N SER A 23 18.19 -2.58 -4.04
CA SER A 23 18.82 -3.79 -3.48
C SER A 23 18.99 -3.55 -1.97
N PRO A 24 18.34 -4.30 -1.06
CA PRO A 24 18.16 -5.76 -1.09
C PRO A 24 16.72 -6.21 -0.77
N LYS A 25 16.50 -7.54 -0.75
CA LYS A 25 15.27 -8.25 -0.33
C LYS A 25 14.78 -7.93 1.10
N HIS A 26 15.44 -7.02 1.83
CA HIS A 26 15.14 -6.66 3.21
C HIS A 26 15.58 -5.22 3.49
N SER A 27 14.95 -4.54 4.46
CA SER A 27 15.44 -3.26 4.96
C SER A 27 16.94 -3.35 5.33
N SER A 28 17.78 -2.52 4.74
CA SER A 28 19.20 -2.48 5.11
C SER A 28 19.33 -2.15 6.61
N PRO A 29 20.21 -2.82 7.38
CA PRO A 29 20.42 -2.49 8.80
C PRO A 29 20.81 -1.02 9.00
N LEU A 30 21.47 -0.43 8.00
CA LEU A 30 21.78 1.00 7.95
C LEU A 30 20.51 1.85 7.81
N GLY A 31 19.55 1.43 6.99
CA GLY A 31 18.24 2.09 6.86
C GLY A 31 17.44 2.04 8.17
N SER A 32 17.45 0.88 8.86
CA SER A 32 16.82 0.76 10.19
C SER A 32 17.47 1.66 11.23
N LEU A 33 18.81 1.76 11.23
CA LEU A 33 19.55 2.63 12.14
C LEU A 33 19.28 4.11 11.86
N ILE A 34 19.24 4.51 10.58
CA ILE A 34 18.87 5.87 10.17
C ILE A 34 17.45 6.18 10.63
N TYR A 35 16.48 5.32 10.32
CA TYR A 35 15.09 5.53 10.71
C TYR A 35 14.94 5.69 12.23
N SER A 36 15.54 4.79 13.01
CA SER A 36 15.51 4.85 14.47
C SER A 36 16.17 6.13 15.02
N THR A 37 17.29 6.56 14.43
CA THR A 37 17.98 7.78 14.83
C THR A 37 17.12 9.01 14.54
N THR A 38 16.49 9.07 13.37
CA THR A 38 15.62 10.18 12.99
C THR A 38 14.39 10.27 13.90
N VAL A 39 13.76 9.13 14.22
CA VAL A 39 12.64 9.08 15.18
C VAL A 39 13.06 9.58 16.56
N TYR A 40 14.24 9.17 17.03
CA TYR A 40 14.80 9.66 18.29
C TYR A 40 14.98 11.19 18.29
N LEU A 41 15.50 11.75 17.20
CA LEU A 41 15.69 13.21 17.07
C LEU A 41 14.37 13.99 17.11
N ILE A 42 13.26 13.45 16.59
CA ILE A 42 11.93 14.07 16.73
C ILE A 42 11.56 14.16 18.20
N PHE A 43 11.60 13.03 18.92
CA PHE A 43 11.18 12.99 20.32
C PHE A 43 12.06 13.88 21.19
N GLN A 44 13.37 13.90 20.92
CA GLN A 44 14.30 14.80 21.59
C GLN A 44 13.93 16.27 21.34
N THR A 45 13.67 16.65 20.08
CA THR A 45 13.31 18.03 19.72
C THR A 45 11.98 18.42 20.33
N LEU A 46 10.99 17.53 20.29
CA LEU A 46 9.67 17.74 20.89
C LEU A 46 9.77 17.92 22.41
N TYR A 47 10.58 17.10 23.08
CA TYR A 47 10.82 17.22 24.52
C TYR A 47 11.46 18.56 24.88
N LEU A 48 12.47 19.01 24.12
CA LEU A 48 13.12 20.31 24.34
C LEU A 48 12.14 21.46 24.12
N VAL A 49 11.34 21.40 23.05
CA VAL A 49 10.30 22.38 22.75
C VAL A 49 9.32 22.47 23.90
N LEU A 50 8.77 21.36 24.39
CA LEU A 50 7.80 21.34 25.48
C LEU A 50 8.39 21.86 26.80
N LYS A 51 9.63 21.47 27.13
CA LYS A 51 10.27 21.81 28.40
C LYS A 51 10.68 23.28 28.48
N PHE A 52 11.21 23.82 27.38
CA PHE A 52 11.83 25.15 27.37
C PHE A 52 10.99 26.21 26.66
N TRP A 53 9.82 25.87 26.13
CA TRP A 53 8.88 26.82 25.50
C TRP A 53 8.69 28.15 26.24
N PRO A 54 8.39 28.16 27.56
CA PRO A 54 8.13 29.40 28.27
C PRO A 54 9.38 30.27 28.44
N GLN A 55 10.58 29.66 28.42
CA GLN A 55 11.87 30.35 28.61
C GLN A 55 12.45 30.90 27.31
N TRP A 56 11.90 30.48 26.16
CA TRP A 56 12.40 30.89 24.85
C TRP A 56 11.82 32.21 24.37
N ASN A 57 12.68 33.02 23.77
CA ASN A 57 12.30 34.23 23.04
C ASN A 57 11.57 33.86 21.73
N PHE A 58 10.86 34.81 21.14
CA PHE A 58 10.08 34.59 19.91
C PHE A 58 10.90 33.95 18.78
N ASN A 59 12.10 34.49 18.48
CA ASN A 59 12.97 33.92 17.45
C ASN A 59 13.33 32.46 17.72
N SER A 60 13.67 32.11 18.97
CA SER A 60 14.00 30.74 19.34
C SER A 60 12.81 29.79 19.16
N ARG A 61 11.58 30.25 19.43
CA ARG A 61 10.36 29.47 19.19
C ARG A 61 10.12 29.25 17.70
N VAL A 62 10.31 30.27 16.87
CA VAL A 62 10.19 30.13 15.40
C VAL A 62 11.22 29.14 14.86
N SER A 63 12.50 29.28 15.23
CA SER A 63 13.55 28.35 14.80
C SER A 63 13.31 26.91 15.28
N ALA A 64 12.73 26.73 16.46
CA ALA A 64 12.40 25.40 16.96
C ALA A 64 11.24 24.76 16.19
N ILE A 65 10.21 25.53 15.80
CA ILE A 65 9.14 25.06 14.92
C ILE A 65 9.71 24.69 13.54
N GLU A 66 10.59 25.53 12.99
CA GLU A 66 11.24 25.27 11.69
C GLU A 66 12.07 23.99 11.75
N SER A 67 12.83 23.80 12.83
CA SER A 67 13.62 22.58 13.07
C SER A 67 12.74 21.34 13.21
N LEU A 68 11.60 21.44 13.91
CA LEU A 68 10.61 20.36 13.98
C LEU A 68 10.07 20.04 12.59
N ASN A 69 9.69 21.04 11.81
CA ASN A 69 9.14 20.86 10.46
C ASN A 69 10.16 20.18 9.52
N PHE A 70 11.42 20.64 9.57
CA PHE A 70 12.51 20.00 8.84
C PHE A 70 12.69 18.53 9.26
N THR A 71 12.70 18.26 10.58
CA THR A 71 12.86 16.90 11.11
C THR A 71 11.71 16.00 10.66
N PHE A 72 10.45 16.48 10.64
CA PHE A 72 9.32 15.74 10.09
C PHE A 72 9.52 15.42 8.60
N GLY A 73 10.00 16.37 7.80
CA GLY A 73 10.34 16.12 6.38
C GLY A 73 11.38 15.02 6.20
N VAL A 74 12.45 15.03 7.00
CA VAL A 74 13.49 13.99 6.98
C VAL A 74 12.94 12.62 7.36
N VAL A 75 11.96 12.57 8.28
CA VAL A 75 11.32 11.32 8.71
C VAL A 75 10.49 10.71 7.60
N PHE A 76 9.77 11.51 6.82
CA PHE A 76 9.04 10.99 5.66
C PHE A 76 10.00 10.35 4.65
N LEU A 77 11.11 11.02 4.34
CA LEU A 77 12.13 10.47 3.44
C LEU A 77 12.79 9.20 4.01
N ALA A 78 13.09 9.17 5.31
CA ALA A 78 13.63 7.99 5.97
C ALA A 78 12.62 6.84 6.05
N SER A 79 11.33 7.15 6.18
CA SER A 79 10.24 6.17 6.16
C SER A 79 10.12 5.54 4.77
N ASP A 80 10.19 6.35 3.71
CA ASP A 80 10.20 5.84 2.34
C ASP A 80 11.40 4.91 2.15
N LEU A 81 12.60 5.31 2.56
CA LEU A 81 13.79 4.45 2.45
C LEU A 81 13.65 3.13 3.23
N TYR A 82 12.96 3.13 4.37
CA TYR A 82 12.78 1.95 5.21
C TYR A 82 11.68 1.02 4.69
N PHE A 83 10.52 1.55 4.29
CA PHE A 83 9.34 0.75 3.91
C PHE A 83 9.25 0.44 2.42
N MET A 84 9.84 1.27 1.56
CA MET A 84 9.72 1.12 0.11
C MET A 84 10.24 -0.22 -0.44
N PRO A 85 11.33 -0.83 0.08
CA PRO A 85 11.76 -2.16 -0.35
C PRO A 85 10.68 -3.24 -0.13
N ASP A 86 10.14 -3.32 1.09
CA ASP A 86 9.14 -4.32 1.48
C ASP A 86 7.82 -4.13 0.70
N LYS A 87 7.39 -2.88 0.49
CA LYS A 87 6.18 -2.57 -0.27
C LYS A 87 6.34 -2.82 -1.76
N THR A 88 7.52 -2.56 -2.30
CA THR A 88 7.86 -2.88 -3.69
C THR A 88 7.85 -4.39 -3.90
N GLU A 89 8.45 -5.16 -3.00
CA GLU A 89 8.44 -6.62 -3.08
C GLU A 89 7.02 -7.17 -3.03
N MET A 90 6.20 -6.68 -2.10
CA MET A 90 4.78 -7.05 -2.02
C MET A 90 4.03 -6.73 -3.32
N LEU A 91 4.28 -5.55 -3.91
CA LEU A 91 3.66 -5.16 -5.17
C LEU A 91 4.08 -6.08 -6.33
N THR A 92 5.37 -6.42 -6.43
CA THR A 92 5.88 -7.34 -7.44
C THR A 92 5.28 -8.74 -7.26
N GLN A 93 5.21 -9.24 -6.03
CA GLN A 93 4.57 -10.52 -5.73
C GLN A 93 3.08 -10.52 -6.10
N MET A 94 2.35 -9.41 -5.88
CA MET A 94 0.94 -9.30 -6.29
C MET A 94 0.75 -9.29 -7.81
N ILE A 95 1.69 -8.69 -8.55
CA ILE A 95 1.72 -8.72 -10.02
C ILE A 95 2.00 -10.15 -10.50
N GLU A 96 3.01 -10.82 -9.95
CA GLU A 96 3.40 -12.19 -10.30
C GLU A 96 2.33 -13.23 -9.94
N ALA A 97 1.65 -13.06 -8.81
CA ALA A 97 0.55 -13.93 -8.37
C ALA A 97 -0.73 -13.74 -9.21
N GLY A 98 -0.74 -12.83 -10.19
CA GLY A 98 -1.93 -12.56 -11.01
C GLY A 98 -3.12 -12.09 -10.18
N TYR A 99 -2.89 -11.43 -9.04
CA TYR A 99 -3.98 -10.99 -8.15
C TYR A 99 -4.98 -10.08 -8.89
N TYR A 100 -4.49 -9.34 -9.88
CA TYR A 100 -5.31 -8.52 -10.79
C TYR A 100 -6.12 -9.34 -11.82
N LEU A 101 -5.68 -10.55 -12.19
CA LEU A 101 -6.45 -11.50 -13.01
C LEU A 101 -7.61 -12.12 -12.22
N HIS A 102 -7.46 -12.23 -10.89
CA HIS A 102 -8.49 -12.80 -10.03
C HIS A 102 -9.76 -11.94 -9.98
N LYS A 103 -9.67 -10.62 -10.18
CA LYS A 103 -10.85 -9.75 -10.25
C LYS A 103 -11.72 -10.03 -11.48
N LYS A 104 -11.13 -10.49 -12.60
CA LYS A 104 -11.88 -11.01 -13.77
C LYS A 104 -12.47 -12.39 -13.49
N TYR A 105 -11.71 -13.28 -12.86
CA TYR A 105 -12.18 -14.62 -12.50
C TYR A 105 -13.32 -14.61 -11.50
N VAL A 106 -13.26 -13.79 -10.44
CA VAL A 106 -14.35 -13.63 -9.47
C VAL A 106 -15.62 -13.06 -10.13
N LYS A 107 -15.45 -12.15 -11.11
CA LYS A 107 -16.59 -11.64 -11.89
C LYS A 107 -17.18 -12.71 -12.80
N PHE A 108 -16.35 -13.56 -13.42
CA PHE A 108 -16.78 -14.64 -14.31
C PHE A 108 -17.45 -15.80 -13.55
N VAL A 109 -16.87 -16.20 -12.42
CA VAL A 109 -17.43 -17.23 -11.51
C VAL A 109 -18.72 -16.74 -10.85
N GLY A 110 -18.78 -15.46 -10.45
CA GLY A 110 -20.01 -14.85 -9.94
C GLY A 110 -21.12 -14.82 -10.99
N MET A 111 -20.78 -14.60 -12.26
CA MET A 111 -21.73 -14.56 -13.37
C MET A 111 -22.22 -15.96 -13.76
N SER A 112 -21.34 -16.97 -13.76
CA SER A 112 -21.75 -18.37 -14.00
C SER A 112 -22.65 -18.91 -12.89
N LEU A 113 -22.38 -18.53 -11.64
CA LEU A 113 -23.17 -18.94 -10.47
C LEU A 113 -24.51 -18.20 -10.39
N PHE A 114 -24.59 -16.97 -10.93
CA PHE A 114 -25.84 -16.24 -11.12
C PHE A 114 -26.70 -16.86 -12.23
N ASP A 115 -26.11 -17.19 -13.39
CA ASP A 115 -26.81 -17.85 -14.50
C ASP A 115 -27.34 -19.25 -14.13
N GLU A 116 -26.63 -19.97 -13.26
CA GLU A 116 -27.09 -21.26 -12.74
C GLU A 116 -28.31 -21.09 -11.83
N LYS A 117 -28.31 -20.06 -10.96
CA LYS A 117 -29.47 -19.75 -10.11
C LYS A 117 -30.68 -19.27 -10.90
N CYS A 118 -30.50 -18.44 -11.92
CA CYS A 118 -31.59 -18.00 -12.79
C CYS A 118 -32.24 -19.18 -13.53
N ARG A 119 -31.44 -20.09 -14.09
CA ARG A 119 -31.95 -21.30 -14.75
C ARG A 119 -32.67 -22.25 -13.78
N PHE A 120 -32.20 -22.34 -12.54
CA PHE A 120 -32.87 -23.12 -11.51
C PHE A 120 -34.26 -22.54 -11.16
N ILE A 121 -34.36 -21.22 -10.97
CA ILE A 121 -35.63 -20.55 -10.69
C ILE A 121 -36.61 -20.74 -11.84
N GLU A 122 -36.17 -20.50 -13.08
CA GLU A 122 -37.01 -20.66 -14.27
C GLU A 122 -37.54 -22.10 -14.41
N LYS A 123 -36.69 -23.10 -14.14
CA LYS A 123 -37.11 -24.51 -14.15
C LYS A 123 -38.15 -24.80 -13.05
N THR A 124 -37.95 -24.25 -11.86
CA THR A 124 -38.86 -24.46 -10.71
C THR A 124 -40.20 -23.76 -10.92
N GLU A 125 -40.20 -22.57 -11.54
CA GLU A 125 -41.42 -21.85 -11.92
C GLU A 125 -42.20 -22.61 -13.00
N LEU A 126 -41.51 -23.13 -14.03
CA LEU A 126 -42.11 -23.98 -15.06
C LEU A 126 -42.72 -25.27 -14.49
N GLU A 127 -42.04 -25.92 -13.54
CA GLU A 127 -42.54 -27.11 -12.85
C GLU A 127 -43.73 -26.78 -11.93
N SER A 128 -43.72 -25.61 -11.28
CA SER A 128 -44.84 -25.14 -10.45
C SER A 128 -46.08 -24.82 -11.28
N VAL A 129 -45.91 -24.16 -12.43
CA VAL A 129 -47.01 -23.87 -13.38
C VAL A 129 -47.57 -25.16 -13.99
N LYS A 130 -46.71 -26.13 -14.35
CA LYS A 130 -47.16 -27.45 -14.82
C LYS A 130 -47.94 -28.20 -13.74
N SER A 131 -47.50 -28.14 -12.49
CA SER A 131 -48.18 -28.79 -11.37
C SER A 131 -49.55 -28.14 -11.10
N ALA A 132 -49.63 -26.80 -11.18
CA ALA A 132 -50.88 -26.06 -11.01
C ALA A 132 -51.90 -26.29 -12.15
N ASN A 133 -51.43 -26.55 -13.38
CA ASN A 133 -52.29 -26.86 -14.53
C ASN A 133 -52.60 -28.36 -14.70
N SER A 134 -52.07 -29.21 -13.82
CA SER A 134 -52.32 -30.67 -13.80
C SER A 134 -53.40 -31.10 -12.78
N VAL A 135 -54.05 -30.12 -12.14
CA VAL A 135 -55.23 -30.26 -11.27
C VAL A 135 -56.44 -29.71 -12.02
#